data_AF-A0A852M8I4-F1
#
_entry.id   AF-A0A852M8I4-F1
#
_cell.length_a   1.000
_cell.length_b   1.000
_cell.length_c   1.000
_cell.angle_alpha   90.00
_cell.angle_beta   90.00
_cell.angle_gamma   90.00
#
_symmetry.space_group_name_H-M   'P 1'
#
loop_
_entity.id
_entity.type
_entity.pdbx_description
1 polymer ?
#
loop_
_entity_poly.entity_id
_entity_poly.type
_entity_poly.pdbx_seq_one_letter_code
_entity_poly.pdbx_strand_id
1 'polypeptide(L)'
;RLVLVESIPEGLGFAGASVPNPSTFSAWLGLAGSARRSLDIASFYWSLTNADTGTHEPSAAQGERILRELLALPGRGVAVRVAVSRPRAPQPAGDLGALEASGAAVRAVDLLRLTGGVLHTKFWIVDGAHLYLGSANMDWRALTQVSGGKRGGTGPKSL
;
A
#
# COMPACT_ATOMS: atom_id res chain seq x y z
N ARG A 1 10.07 18.87 -7.53
CA ARG A 1 10.92 18.31 -6.45
C ARG A 1 10.80 16.80 -6.50
N LEU A 2 11.91 16.06 -6.39
CA LEU A 2 11.92 14.60 -6.26
C LEU A 2 12.36 14.25 -4.84
N VAL A 3 11.75 13.21 -4.26
CA VAL A 3 12.05 12.73 -2.91
C VAL A 3 12.12 11.22 -2.97
N LEU A 4 13.24 10.65 -2.52
CA LEU A 4 13.36 9.21 -2.32
C LEU A 4 12.58 8.84 -1.07
N VAL A 5 11.86 7.72 -1.10
CA VAL A 5 11.12 7.18 0.04
C VAL A 5 11.40 5.68 0.15
N GLU A 6 11.41 5.17 1.37
CA GLU A 6 11.70 3.77 1.63
C GLU A 6 10.88 3.22 2.79
N SER A 7 10.64 1.93 2.79
CA SER A 7 9.99 1.27 3.92
C SER A 7 10.99 1.05 5.03
N ILE A 8 10.60 1.37 6.27
CA ILE A 8 11.48 1.28 7.43
C ILE A 8 10.96 0.13 8.29
N PRO A 9 11.66 -1.00 8.37
CA PRO A 9 11.22 -2.11 9.19
C PRO A 9 11.14 -1.72 10.68
N GLU A 10 10.18 -2.30 11.38
CA GLU A 10 10.06 -2.12 12.82
C GLU A 10 11.30 -2.62 13.57
N GLY A 11 11.64 -1.94 14.65
CA GLY A 11 12.83 -2.23 15.45
C GLY A 11 14.16 -1.78 14.83
N LEU A 12 14.17 -1.21 13.62
CA LEU A 12 15.36 -0.60 13.04
C LEU A 12 15.59 0.80 13.63
N GLY A 13 16.45 0.90 14.63
CA GLY A 13 17.00 2.16 15.12
C GLY A 13 18.20 2.58 14.29
N PHE A 14 18.19 3.80 13.75
CA PHE A 14 19.38 4.39 13.13
C PHE A 14 20.25 4.99 14.23
N ALA A 15 21.38 4.34 14.55
CA ALA A 15 22.31 4.83 15.55
C ALA A 15 22.92 6.17 15.09
N GLY A 16 22.42 7.29 15.64
CA GLY A 16 23.01 8.62 15.48
C GLY A 16 22.80 9.33 14.13
N ALA A 17 22.07 8.74 13.17
CA ALA A 17 21.71 9.38 11.91
C ALA A 17 20.19 9.51 11.80
N SER A 18 19.67 10.71 11.55
CA SER A 18 18.28 10.89 11.13
C SER A 18 18.06 10.12 9.83
N VAL A 19 16.95 9.39 9.70
CA VAL A 19 16.55 8.84 8.39
C VAL A 19 16.38 10.02 7.45
N PRO A 20 17.22 10.17 6.40
CA PRO A 20 17.25 11.40 5.61
C PRO A 20 15.98 11.56 4.75
N ASN A 21 15.27 10.46 4.54
CA ASN A 21 14.11 10.37 3.66
C ASN A 21 12.84 9.97 4.44
N PRO A 22 11.66 10.47 4.06
CA PRO A 22 10.41 10.04 4.66
C PRO A 22 10.14 8.57 4.35
N SER A 23 9.54 7.86 5.31
CA SER A 23 9.12 6.48 5.08
C SER A 23 8.02 6.38 4.02
N THR A 24 7.90 5.23 3.36
CA THR A 24 6.79 4.94 2.43
C THR A 24 5.43 5.23 3.09
N PHE A 25 5.27 4.82 4.35
CA PHE A 25 4.07 5.12 5.13
C PHE A 25 3.83 6.64 5.28
N SER A 26 4.85 7.40 5.68
CA SER A 26 4.73 8.86 5.83
C SER A 26 4.42 9.55 4.51
N ALA A 27 5.02 9.07 3.41
CA ALA A 27 4.77 9.58 2.07
C ALA A 27 3.32 9.33 1.62
N TRP A 28 2.82 8.10 1.79
CA TRP A 28 1.43 7.75 1.45
C TRP A 28 0.43 8.53 2.30
N LEU A 29 0.69 8.66 3.60
CA LEU A 29 -0.16 9.43 4.51
C LEU A 29 -0.19 10.91 4.11
N GLY A 30 0.96 11.50 3.78
CA GLY A 30 1.04 12.87 3.29
C GLY A 30 0.29 13.07 1.98
N LEU A 31 0.43 12.15 1.04
CA LEU A 31 -0.28 12.17 -0.25
C LEU A 31 -1.79 12.07 -0.06
N ALA A 32 -2.28 11.09 0.70
CA ALA A 32 -3.71 10.96 1.02
C ALA A 32 -4.24 12.22 1.73
N GLY A 33 -3.54 12.71 2.75
CA GLY A 33 -3.94 13.91 3.50
C GLY A 33 -4.03 15.16 2.63
N SER A 34 -3.12 15.29 1.65
CA SER A 34 -3.05 16.44 0.74
C SER A 34 -4.13 16.45 -0.36
N ALA A 35 -4.73 15.30 -0.68
CA ALA A 35 -5.67 15.17 -1.79
C ALA A 35 -6.90 16.08 -1.63
N ARG A 36 -7.20 16.88 -2.65
CA ARG A 36 -8.34 17.83 -2.67
C ARG A 36 -9.40 17.51 -3.71
N ARG A 37 -9.04 16.87 -4.81
CA ARG A 37 -9.92 16.60 -5.95
C ARG A 37 -9.93 15.15 -6.36
N SER A 38 -8.76 14.52 -6.47
CA SER A 38 -8.64 13.14 -6.94
C SER A 38 -7.44 12.41 -6.38
N LEU A 39 -7.61 11.10 -6.19
CA LEU A 39 -6.54 10.15 -5.91
C LEU A 39 -6.71 8.92 -6.80
N ASP A 40 -5.72 8.68 -7.66
CA ASP A 40 -5.69 7.53 -8.56
C ASP A 40 -4.61 6.56 -8.15
N ILE A 41 -4.96 5.30 -7.98
CA ILE A 41 -4.05 4.25 -7.53
C ILE A 41 -4.01 3.13 -8.56
N ALA A 42 -2.82 2.81 -9.05
CA ALA A 42 -2.56 1.55 -9.77
C ALA A 42 -1.79 0.62 -8.83
N SER A 43 -2.29 -0.60 -8.65
CA SER A 43 -1.80 -1.53 -7.63
C SER A 43 -1.88 -2.99 -8.07
N PHE A 44 -1.06 -3.85 -7.47
CA PHE A 44 -1.08 -5.28 -7.74
C PHE A 44 -2.12 -6.03 -6.89
N TYR A 45 -2.06 -5.88 -5.56
CA TYR A 45 -3.03 -6.44 -4.60
C TYR A 45 -3.12 -5.54 -3.36
N TRP A 46 -4.09 -5.85 -2.48
CA TRP A 46 -4.35 -5.18 -1.20
C TRP A 46 -4.40 -6.18 -0.04
N SER A 47 -3.77 -5.83 1.08
CA SER A 47 -3.79 -6.52 2.38
C SER A 47 -3.22 -5.57 3.47
N LEU A 48 -3.84 -4.41 3.64
CA LEU A 48 -3.46 -3.36 4.60
C LEU A 48 -3.93 -3.64 6.04
N THR A 49 -4.84 -4.60 6.24
CA THR A 49 -5.44 -4.86 7.55
C THR A 49 -5.11 -6.25 8.08
N ASN A 50 -5.09 -6.38 9.40
CA ASN A 50 -5.02 -7.68 10.07
C ASN A 50 -6.17 -8.61 9.66
N ALA A 51 -7.36 -8.05 9.38
CA ALA A 51 -8.53 -8.79 8.93
C ALA A 51 -8.28 -9.49 7.58
N ASP A 52 -7.71 -8.78 6.61
CA ASP A 52 -7.40 -9.34 5.29
C ASP A 52 -6.25 -10.37 5.35
N THR A 53 -5.37 -10.30 6.35
CA THR A 53 -4.29 -11.29 6.54
C THR A 53 -4.62 -12.41 7.53
N GLY A 54 -5.74 -12.32 8.27
CA GLY A 54 -6.07 -13.27 9.35
C GLY A 54 -5.08 -13.24 10.52
N THR A 55 -4.42 -12.10 10.75
CA THR A 55 -3.36 -11.94 11.77
C THR A 55 -3.80 -11.04 12.93
N HIS A 56 -2.97 -10.94 13.96
CA HIS A 56 -3.15 -10.02 15.09
C HIS A 56 -1.85 -9.27 15.38
N GLU A 57 -1.28 -8.64 14.34
CA GLU A 57 0.02 -7.99 14.38
C GLU A 57 -0.15 -6.49 14.69
N PRO A 58 0.46 -5.96 15.77
CA PRO A 58 0.47 -4.52 16.04
C PRO A 58 1.08 -3.72 14.89
N SER A 59 2.01 -4.32 14.15
CA SER A 59 2.71 -3.72 13.02
C SER A 59 1.83 -3.49 11.78
N ALA A 60 0.58 -3.98 11.78
CA ALA A 60 -0.42 -3.66 10.77
C ALA A 60 -1.02 -2.24 10.95
N ALA A 61 -0.83 -1.60 12.11
CA ALA A 61 -1.43 -0.30 12.42
C ALA A 61 -1.13 0.79 11.38
N GLN A 62 0.05 0.76 10.74
CA GLN A 62 0.37 1.67 9.65
C GLN A 62 -0.51 1.43 8.41
N GLY A 63 -0.71 0.16 8.03
CA GLY A 63 -1.60 -0.19 6.91
C GLY A 63 -3.06 0.16 7.21
N GLU A 64 -3.55 -0.19 8.40
CA GLU A 64 -4.91 0.13 8.85
C GLU A 64 -5.16 1.64 8.88
N ARG A 65 -4.16 2.43 9.27
CA ARG A 65 -4.23 3.89 9.22
C ARG A 65 -4.29 4.41 7.78
N ILE A 66 -3.48 3.88 6.87
CA ILE A 66 -3.57 4.26 5.45
C ILE A 66 -4.96 3.95 4.89
N LEU A 67 -5.49 2.75 5.14
CA LEU A 67 -6.83 2.40 4.67
C LEU A 67 -7.87 3.38 5.21
N ARG A 68 -7.84 3.68 6.51
CA ARG A 68 -8.78 4.64 7.13
C ARG A 68 -8.77 6.01 6.47
N GLU A 69 -7.60 6.55 6.16
CA GLU A 69 -7.48 7.84 5.49
C GLU A 69 -8.04 7.79 4.07
N LEU A 70 -7.77 6.71 3.33
CA LEU A 70 -8.32 6.51 1.98
C LEU A 70 -9.85 6.41 1.99
N LEU A 71 -10.43 5.69 2.96
CA LEU A 71 -11.88 5.56 3.12
C LEU A 71 -12.57 6.90 3.44
N ALA A 72 -11.87 7.85 4.06
CA ALA A 72 -12.43 9.15 4.40
C ALA A 72 -12.45 10.13 3.21
N LEU A 73 -11.67 9.87 2.15
CA LEU A 73 -11.50 10.79 1.02
C LEU A 73 -12.79 11.03 0.22
N PRO A 74 -13.60 10.02 -0.15
CA PRO A 74 -14.85 10.28 -0.86
C PRO A 74 -15.81 11.17 -0.07
N GLY A 75 -15.90 11.00 1.26
CA GLY A 75 -16.70 11.85 2.14
C GLY A 75 -16.25 13.31 2.20
N ARG A 76 -15.00 13.59 1.82
CA ARG A 76 -14.44 14.96 1.64
C ARG A 76 -14.64 15.51 0.22
N GLY A 77 -15.34 14.78 -0.66
CA GLY A 77 -15.51 15.15 -2.06
C GLY A 77 -14.30 14.85 -2.96
N VAL A 78 -13.36 14.01 -2.51
CA VAL A 78 -12.21 13.59 -3.32
C VAL A 78 -12.59 12.33 -4.12
N ALA A 79 -12.43 12.38 -5.44
CA ALA A 79 -12.65 11.22 -6.30
C ALA A 79 -11.52 10.19 -6.14
N VAL A 80 -11.81 9.02 -5.58
CA VAL A 80 -10.83 7.93 -5.42
C VAL A 80 -11.07 6.87 -6.49
N ARG A 81 -10.02 6.53 -7.25
CA ARG A 81 -10.07 5.51 -8.30
C ARG A 81 -8.94 4.51 -8.12
N VAL A 82 -9.27 3.22 -8.10
CA VAL A 82 -8.31 2.14 -7.91
C VAL A 82 -8.36 1.19 -9.09
N ALA A 83 -7.24 1.07 -9.80
CA ALA A 83 -6.98 -0.02 -10.73
C ALA A 83 -6.14 -1.08 -10.01
N VAL A 84 -6.68 -2.30 -9.90
CA VAL A 84 -6.03 -3.43 -9.24
C VAL A 84 -5.87 -4.59 -10.21
N SER A 85 -4.80 -5.38 -10.11
CA SER A 85 -4.67 -6.59 -10.93
C SER A 85 -5.82 -7.55 -10.66
N ARG A 86 -6.40 -8.14 -11.71
CA ARG A 86 -7.33 -9.26 -11.54
C ARG A 86 -6.61 -10.41 -10.83
N PRO A 87 -7.16 -10.94 -9.71
CA PRO A 87 -6.53 -12.04 -9.00
C PRO A 87 -6.71 -13.36 -9.76
N ARG A 88 -5.72 -14.26 -9.66
CA ARG A 88 -5.74 -15.58 -10.31
C ARG A 88 -6.50 -16.64 -9.51
N ALA A 89 -6.67 -16.40 -8.22
CA ALA A 89 -7.40 -17.24 -7.29
C ALA A 89 -8.23 -16.34 -6.35
N PRO A 90 -9.27 -16.87 -5.67
CA PRO A 90 -9.96 -16.12 -4.63
C PRO A 90 -8.96 -15.62 -3.57
N GLN A 91 -9.07 -14.36 -3.22
CA GLN A 91 -8.27 -13.72 -2.19
C GLN A 91 -9.17 -12.85 -1.31
N PRO A 92 -8.80 -12.63 -0.03
CA PRO A 92 -9.45 -11.61 0.78
C PRO A 92 -9.48 -10.29 0.02
N ALA A 93 -10.63 -9.63 0.09
CA ALA A 93 -10.90 -8.37 -0.60
C ALA A 93 -11.62 -7.40 0.34
N GLY A 94 -11.43 -7.53 1.66
CA GLY A 94 -12.07 -6.69 2.65
C GLY A 94 -11.69 -5.23 2.46
N ASP A 95 -10.40 -4.96 2.22
CA ASP A 95 -9.91 -3.61 1.96
C ASP A 95 -10.54 -2.99 0.70
N LEU A 96 -10.58 -3.74 -0.40
CA LEU A 96 -11.15 -3.27 -1.67
C LEU A 96 -12.66 -3.07 -1.56
N GLY A 97 -13.36 -4.00 -0.90
CA GLY A 97 -14.80 -3.88 -0.64
C GLY A 97 -15.12 -2.68 0.26
N ALA A 98 -14.28 -2.40 1.26
CA ALA A 98 -14.42 -1.22 2.10
C ALA A 98 -14.23 0.07 1.27
N LEU A 99 -13.25 0.10 0.36
CA LEU A 99 -13.05 1.23 -0.56
C LEU A 99 -14.28 1.46 -1.46
N GLU A 100 -14.82 0.42 -2.06
CA GLU A 100 -16.05 0.51 -2.85
C GLU A 100 -17.22 1.04 -2.01
N ALA A 101 -17.40 0.49 -0.80
CA ALA A 101 -18.44 0.93 0.13
C ALA A 101 -18.27 2.39 0.59
N SER A 102 -17.05 2.92 0.62
CA SER A 102 -16.78 4.34 0.91
C SER A 102 -17.12 5.28 -0.25
N GLY A 103 -17.38 4.75 -1.45
CA GLY A 103 -17.63 5.53 -2.67
C GLY A 103 -16.44 5.64 -3.62
N ALA A 104 -15.36 4.89 -3.38
CA ALA A 104 -14.26 4.80 -4.35
C ALA A 104 -14.66 3.93 -5.56
N ALA A 105 -14.16 4.28 -6.73
CA ALA A 105 -14.32 3.46 -7.92
C ALA A 105 -13.17 2.45 -8.02
N VAL A 106 -13.43 1.18 -7.70
CA VAL A 106 -12.46 0.09 -7.80
C VAL A 106 -12.71 -0.70 -9.08
N ARG A 107 -11.64 -1.01 -9.82
CA ARG A 107 -11.70 -1.80 -11.07
C ARG A 107 -10.57 -2.81 -11.13
N ALA A 108 -10.95 -4.08 -11.28
CA ALA A 108 -10.00 -5.13 -11.61
C ALA A 108 -9.60 -5.04 -13.10
N VAL A 109 -8.30 -5.01 -13.37
CA VAL A 109 -7.72 -4.98 -14.72
C VAL A 109 -7.25 -6.38 -15.08
N ASP A 110 -7.84 -6.95 -16.13
CA ASP A 110 -7.49 -8.27 -16.66
C ASP A 110 -6.34 -8.17 -17.67
N LEU A 111 -5.13 -7.89 -17.17
CA LEU A 111 -3.93 -7.91 -18.02
C LEU A 111 -3.55 -9.32 -18.48
N LEU A 112 -4.04 -10.37 -17.81
CA LEU A 112 -3.82 -11.76 -18.24
C LEU A 112 -4.43 -11.96 -19.62
N ARG A 113 -5.68 -11.53 -19.82
CA ARG A 113 -6.35 -11.61 -21.12
C ARG A 113 -5.68 -10.75 -22.20
N LEU A 114 -5.12 -9.60 -21.82
CA LEU A 114 -4.58 -8.62 -22.78
C LEU A 114 -3.12 -8.88 -23.17
N THR A 115 -2.32 -9.41 -22.25
CA THR A 115 -0.85 -9.46 -22.39
C THR A 115 -0.25 -10.78 -21.91
N GLY A 116 -1.02 -11.66 -21.28
CA GLY A 116 -0.51 -12.81 -20.53
C GLY A 116 0.11 -12.45 -19.16
N GLY A 117 0.23 -11.16 -18.84
CA GLY A 117 0.85 -10.63 -17.63
C GLY A 117 -0.11 -10.26 -16.50
N VAL A 118 0.37 -9.45 -15.57
CA VAL A 118 -0.39 -8.90 -14.43
C VAL A 118 -0.09 -7.40 -14.28
N LEU A 119 -0.98 -6.65 -13.61
CA LEU A 119 -0.71 -5.25 -13.28
C LEU A 119 0.31 -5.22 -12.12
N HIS A 120 1.59 -5.03 -12.43
CA HIS A 120 2.65 -5.05 -11.42
C HIS A 120 3.12 -3.66 -10.95
N THR A 121 2.49 -2.59 -11.44
CA THR A 121 2.83 -1.22 -11.05
C THR A 121 2.23 -0.88 -9.68
N LYS A 122 2.94 -0.07 -8.89
CA LYS A 122 2.44 0.53 -7.63
C LYS A 122 2.70 2.03 -7.67
N PHE A 123 1.72 2.81 -8.12
CA PHE A 123 1.83 4.26 -8.17
C PHE A 123 0.54 4.93 -7.70
N TRP A 124 0.68 6.16 -7.22
CA TRP A 124 -0.43 7.05 -6.84
C TRP A 124 -0.30 8.37 -7.61
N ILE A 125 -1.39 8.87 -8.18
CA ILE A 125 -1.47 10.23 -8.70
C ILE A 125 -2.45 11.02 -7.84
N VAL A 126 -2.00 12.14 -7.27
CA VAL A 126 -2.81 13.02 -6.43
C VAL A 126 -3.05 14.33 -7.14
N ASP A 127 -4.31 14.68 -7.35
CA ASP A 127 -4.80 15.94 -7.94
C ASP A 127 -4.19 16.31 -9.31
N GLY A 128 -3.56 15.34 -10.00
CA GLY A 128 -2.76 15.56 -11.22
C GLY A 128 -1.43 16.28 -11.00
N ALA A 129 -0.99 16.45 -9.74
CA ALA A 129 0.16 17.28 -9.37
C ALA A 129 1.27 16.51 -8.63
N HIS A 130 0.93 15.44 -7.91
CA HIS A 130 1.88 14.62 -7.18
C HIS A 130 1.84 13.17 -7.64
N LEU A 131 3.01 12.54 -7.71
CA LEU A 131 3.17 11.14 -8.10
C LEU A 131 4.00 10.42 -7.04
N TYR A 132 3.49 9.29 -6.55
CA TYR A 132 4.31 8.25 -5.93
C TYR A 132 4.50 7.12 -6.93
N LEU A 133 5.72 6.62 -7.07
CA LEU A 133 6.05 5.43 -7.85
C LEU A 133 7.04 4.59 -7.04
N GLY A 134 6.73 3.31 -6.81
CA GLY A 134 7.61 2.46 -6.01
C GLY A 134 7.31 0.97 -6.11
N SER A 135 7.98 0.19 -5.26
CA SER A 135 7.87 -1.27 -5.20
C SER A 135 6.87 -1.77 -4.16
N ALA A 136 6.50 -0.95 -3.17
CA ALA A 136 5.59 -1.35 -2.10
C ALA A 136 4.17 -1.63 -2.63
N ASN A 137 3.67 -2.85 -2.40
CA ASN A 137 2.26 -3.20 -2.59
C ASN A 137 1.40 -2.54 -1.51
N MET A 138 0.07 -2.53 -1.68
CA MET A 138 -0.88 -2.08 -0.66
C MET A 138 -1.01 -3.13 0.44
N ASP A 139 0.11 -3.43 1.08
CA ASP A 139 0.29 -4.49 2.05
C ASP A 139 0.96 -3.88 3.28
N TRP A 140 0.36 -4.05 4.46
CA TRP A 140 0.93 -3.45 5.67
C TRP A 140 2.37 -3.92 5.92
N ARG A 141 2.71 -5.15 5.53
CA ARG A 141 4.07 -5.71 5.64
C ARG A 141 5.06 -4.96 4.74
N ALA A 142 4.60 -4.42 3.62
CA ALA A 142 5.44 -3.61 2.75
C ALA A 142 5.79 -2.26 3.38
N LEU A 143 5.10 -1.82 4.45
CA LEU A 143 5.39 -0.60 5.19
C LEU A 143 6.33 -0.85 6.38
N THR A 144 6.15 -1.98 7.08
CA THR A 144 6.76 -2.24 8.39
C THR A 144 7.66 -3.46 8.50
N GLN A 145 7.70 -4.35 7.50
CA GLN A 145 8.39 -5.66 7.59
C GLN A 145 9.45 -5.89 6.49
N VAL A 146 9.88 -4.84 5.77
CA VAL A 146 10.89 -5.00 4.72
C VAL A 146 12.24 -5.34 5.34
N SER A 147 12.66 -6.60 5.22
CA SER A 147 13.93 -7.07 5.76
C SER A 147 15.12 -6.51 4.97
N GLY A 148 15.77 -5.48 5.50
CA GLY A 148 17.14 -5.12 5.11
C GLY A 148 18.13 -6.15 5.67
N GLY A 149 18.49 -7.14 4.86
CA GLY A 149 19.56 -8.09 5.16
C GLY A 149 19.12 -9.27 6.02
N LYS A 150 19.34 -10.49 5.51
CA LYS A 150 19.26 -11.72 6.30
C LYS A 150 20.16 -11.60 7.53
N ARG A 151 19.59 -11.37 8.71
CA ARG A 151 20.26 -11.83 9.93
C ARG A 151 20.13 -13.34 9.95
N GLY A 152 21.26 -14.02 9.94
CA GLY A 152 21.35 -15.47 9.98
C GLY A 152 20.62 -16.02 11.20
N GLY A 153 19.41 -16.51 10.98
CA GLY A 153 18.65 -17.32 11.92
C GLY A 153 18.56 -18.72 11.35
N THR A 154 19.42 -19.62 11.81
CA THR A 154 19.30 -21.06 11.61
C THR A 154 18.11 -21.56 12.42
N GLY A 155 16.94 -21.66 11.78
CA GLY A 155 15.78 -22.40 12.30
C GLY A 155 15.42 -23.51 11.32
N PRO A 156 15.05 -24.72 11.79
CA PRO A 156 14.95 -25.90 10.95
C PRO A 156 13.78 -25.78 9.97
N LYS A 157 14.03 -26.18 8.72
CA LYS A 157 12.97 -26.44 7.75
C LYS A 157 12.34 -27.79 8.12
N SER A 158 11.09 -27.77 8.57
CA SER A 158 10.25 -28.97 8.57
C SER A 158 9.75 -29.22 7.15
N LEU A 159 9.86 -30.49 6.75
CA LEU A 159 9.48 -31.08 5.47
C LEU A 159 8.02 -30.83 5.08
#